data_AF-A0A7C2BS09-F1
#
_entry.id   AF-A0A7C2BS09-F1
#
_cell.length_a   1.000
_cell.length_b   1.000
_cell.length_c   1.000
_cell.angle_alpha   90.00
_cell.angle_beta   90.00
_cell.angle_gamma   90.00
#
_symmetry.space_group_name_H-M   'P 1'
#
loop_
_entity.id
_entity.type
_entity.pdbx_description
1 polymer ?
#
loop_
_entity_poly.entity_id
_entity_poly.type
_entity_poly.pdbx_seq_one_letter_code
_entity_poly.pdbx_strand_id
1 'polypeptide(L)'
;MSEEEEKRDHKRLPLKLEVLCRKVGTPAAIAYAGSSVNVSPGGMLMEVHGRGLGTGDLISIEMSVPPTEGILEYGGRFTSYARILRIHDTAHPSDPNRKRGSFTQKIALEFCESPKLKV
;
A
#
# COMPACT_ATOMS: atom_id res chain seq x y z
N MET A 1 4.07 23.19 -23.44
CA MET A 1 3.50 22.37 -22.35
C MET A 1 4.38 21.13 -22.30
N SER A 2 5.30 21.05 -21.34
CA SER A 2 6.21 19.91 -21.22
C SER A 2 5.41 18.71 -20.74
N GLU A 3 5.26 17.71 -21.62
CA GLU A 3 4.90 16.35 -21.20
C GLU A 3 6.02 15.90 -20.27
N GLU A 4 5.76 15.93 -18.96
CA GLU A 4 6.68 15.30 -18.01
C GLU A 4 6.76 13.82 -18.38
N GLU A 5 7.92 13.38 -18.88
CA GLU A 5 8.16 11.99 -19.21
C GLU A 5 7.76 11.11 -18.02
N GLU A 6 6.84 10.18 -18.26
CA GLU A 6 6.39 9.20 -17.28
C GLU A 6 7.59 8.35 -16.86
N LYS A 7 8.11 8.61 -15.65
CA LYS A 7 9.31 7.93 -15.12
C LYS A 7 9.03 6.52 -14.57
N ARG A 8 7.79 6.02 -14.68
CA ARG A 8 7.40 4.72 -14.11
C ARG A 8 7.61 3.60 -15.12
N ASP A 9 8.34 2.58 -14.70
CA ASP A 9 8.58 1.37 -15.50
C ASP A 9 7.32 0.53 -15.72
N HIS A 10 6.30 0.70 -14.87
CA HIS A 10 5.07 -0.08 -14.91
C HIS A 10 3.83 0.78 -14.78
N LYS A 11 2.84 0.50 -15.65
CA LYS A 11 1.49 1.06 -15.54
C LYS A 11 0.88 0.66 -14.20
N ARG A 12 0.24 1.63 -13.53
CA ARG A 12 -0.49 1.38 -12.28
C ARG A 12 -1.97 1.18 -12.57
N LEU A 13 -2.54 0.12 -12.02
CA LEU A 13 -3.97 -0.15 -12.09
C LEU A 13 -4.66 0.43 -10.86
N PRO A 14 -5.73 1.23 -11.02
CA PRO A 14 -6.54 1.69 -9.91
C PRO A 14 -7.34 0.50 -9.37
N LEU A 15 -6.84 -0.10 -8.29
CA LEU A 15 -7.42 -1.28 -7.66
C LEU A 15 -7.52 -1.04 -6.16
N LYS A 16 -8.71 -1.27 -5.61
CA LYS A 16 -8.98 -1.17 -4.18
C LYS A 16 -9.08 -2.57 -3.58
N LEU A 17 -8.01 -3.00 -2.91
CA LEU A 17 -7.93 -4.23 -2.16
C LEU A 17 -7.69 -3.89 -0.69
N GLU A 18 -8.20 -4.72 0.21
CA GLU A 18 -7.82 -4.66 1.61
C GLU A 18 -6.37 -5.10 1.78
N VAL A 19 -5.62 -4.32 2.56
CA VAL A 19 -4.19 -4.54 2.79
C VAL A 19 -3.95 -4.60 4.29
N LEU A 20 -3.35 -5.69 4.74
CA LEU A 20 -2.76 -5.81 6.05
C LEU A 20 -1.26 -5.63 5.92
N CYS A 21 -0.64 -4.82 6.78
CA CYS A 21 0.80 -4.72 6.82
C CYS A 21 1.35 -4.63 8.24
N ARG A 22 2.61 -5.04 8.40
CA ARG A 22 3.33 -5.01 9.68
C ARG A 22 4.74 -4.51 9.45
N LYS A 23 5.25 -3.67 10.35
CA LYS A 23 6.63 -3.22 10.32
C LYS A 23 7.58 -4.36 10.70
N VAL A 24 8.59 -4.60 9.89
CA VAL A 24 9.62 -5.62 10.15
C VAL A 24 10.67 -5.07 11.10
N GLY A 25 11.14 -5.89 12.04
CA GLY A 25 12.21 -5.52 12.98
C GLY A 25 11.76 -4.76 14.23
N THR A 26 10.46 -4.53 14.41
CA THR A 26 9.90 -3.94 15.65
C THR A 26 9.37 -5.06 16.56
N PRO A 27 9.70 -5.07 17.86
CA PRO A 27 9.20 -6.10 18.80
C PRO A 27 7.69 -6.00 19.04
N ALA A 28 7.11 -4.81 18.90
CA ALA A 28 5.67 -4.60 18.91
C ALA A 28 5.10 -4.85 17.51
N ALA A 29 4.47 -6.01 17.31
CA ALA A 29 3.83 -6.41 16.05
C ALA A 29 2.48 -5.67 15.83
N ILE A 30 2.53 -4.33 15.75
CA ILE A 30 1.35 -3.55 15.39
C ILE A 30 1.02 -3.85 13.92
N ALA A 31 -0.16 -4.44 13.71
CA ALA A 31 -0.73 -4.62 12.38
C ALA A 31 -1.47 -3.35 11.98
N TYR A 32 -1.22 -2.90 10.76
CA TYR A 32 -1.90 -1.78 10.13
C TYR A 32 -2.84 -2.33 9.06
N ALA A 33 -4.10 -1.88 9.09
CA ALA A 33 -5.08 -2.18 8.07
C ALA A 33 -5.29 -0.95 7.19
N GLY A 34 -5.38 -1.19 5.88
CA GLY A 34 -5.54 -0.15 4.88
C GLY A 34 -6.17 -0.68 3.60
N SER A 35 -6.18 0.16 2.58
CA SER A 35 -6.66 -0.19 1.25
C SER A 35 -5.73 0.30 0.17
N SER A 36 -5.49 -0.50 -0.86
CA SER A 36 -4.75 -0.04 -2.03
C SER A 36 -5.55 1.04 -2.77
N VAL A 37 -4.83 2.04 -3.28
CA VAL A 37 -5.34 3.08 -4.18
C VAL A 37 -5.00 2.70 -5.62
N ASN A 38 -3.76 2.24 -5.83
CA ASN A 38 -3.30 1.67 -7.09
C ASN A 38 -2.18 0.66 -6.86
N VAL A 39 -2.03 -0.26 -7.80
CA VAL A 39 -1.05 -1.37 -7.75
C VAL A 39 -0.35 -1.48 -9.10
N SER A 40 0.94 -1.82 -9.08
CA SER A 40 1.72 -2.29 -10.22
C SER A 40 2.61 -3.45 -9.81
N PRO A 41 3.26 -4.16 -10.75
CA PRO A 41 4.19 -5.24 -10.41
C PRO A 41 5.37 -4.81 -9.52
N GLY A 42 5.75 -3.53 -9.54
CA GLY A 42 6.87 -3.00 -8.74
C GLY A 42 6.46 -2.37 -7.41
N GLY A 43 5.17 -2.11 -7.18
CA GLY A 43 4.76 -1.46 -5.94
C GLY A 43 3.30 -1.06 -5.90
N MET A 44 2.95 -0.29 -4.87
CA MET A 44 1.57 0.12 -4.63
C MET A 44 1.52 1.51 -3.98
N LEU A 45 0.40 2.19 -4.17
CA LEU A 45 -0.01 3.29 -3.29
C LEU A 45 -1.15 2.76 -2.42
N MET A 46 -1.04 2.87 -1.10
CA MET A 46 -2.08 2.45 -0.17
C MET A 46 -2.49 3.59 0.76
N GLU A 47 -3.68 3.50 1.30
CA GLU A 47 -4.21 4.37 2.33
C GLU A 47 -4.35 3.58 3.63
N VAL A 48 -3.80 4.08 4.72
CA VAL A 48 -3.74 3.37 6.00
C VAL A 48 -4.20 4.28 7.14
N HIS A 49 -4.86 3.67 8.13
CA HIS A 49 -5.22 4.36 9.36
C HIS A 49 -4.16 4.12 10.42
N GLY A 50 -3.66 5.19 11.03
CA GLY A 50 -2.70 5.12 12.13
C GLY A 50 -1.41 5.87 11.87
N ARG A 51 -0.48 5.74 12.83
CA ARG A 51 0.86 6.34 12.79
C ARG A 51 1.89 5.29 13.16
N GLY A 52 3.15 5.54 12.82
CA GLY A 52 4.28 4.67 13.18
C GLY A 52 4.95 3.97 12.01
N LEU A 53 4.44 4.18 10.80
CA LEU A 53 5.13 3.89 9.55
C LEU A 53 5.92 5.14 9.12
N GLY A 54 7.16 4.93 8.67
CA GLY A 54 8.07 5.97 8.20
C GLY A 54 8.69 5.63 6.84
N THR A 55 9.16 6.65 6.14
CA THR A 55 9.94 6.46 4.90
C THR A 55 11.19 5.62 5.19
N GLY A 56 11.46 4.65 4.32
CA GLY A 56 12.56 3.71 4.45
C GLY A 56 12.22 2.45 5.27
N ASP A 57 11.10 2.44 5.99
CA ASP A 57 10.68 1.26 6.74
C ASP A 57 10.42 0.07 5.81
N LEU A 58 10.85 -1.10 6.27
CA LEU A 58 10.52 -2.38 5.68
C LEU A 58 9.23 -2.91 6.31
N ILE A 59 8.25 -3.26 5.49
CA ILE A 59 6.96 -3.79 5.92
C ILE A 59 6.68 -5.13 5.24
N SER A 60 6.06 -6.06 5.97
CA SER A 60 5.41 -7.22 5.35
C SER A 60 3.99 -6.83 4.98
N ILE A 61 3.55 -7.22 3.79
CA ILE A 61 2.23 -6.95 3.23
C ILE A 61 1.51 -8.27 2.99
N GLU A 62 0.22 -8.30 3.33
CA GLU A 62 -0.73 -9.35 3.00
C GLU A 62 -2.00 -8.71 2.41
N MET A 63 -2.47 -9.22 1.28
CA MET A 63 -3.74 -8.79 0.66
C MET A 63 -4.47 -9.99 0.06
N SER A 64 -5.79 -9.93 0.12
CA SER A 64 -6.66 -10.91 -0.53
C SER A 64 -6.94 -10.47 -1.97
N VAL A 65 -6.75 -11.39 -2.91
CA VAL A 65 -7.07 -11.19 -4.33
C VAL A 65 -8.42 -11.85 -4.59
N PRO A 66 -9.43 -11.12 -5.09
CA PRO A 66 -10.75 -11.69 -5.32
C PRO A 66 -10.72 -12.77 -6.41
N PRO A 67 -11.72 -13.66 -6.44
CA PRO A 67 -11.87 -14.63 -7.50
C PRO A 67 -11.85 -13.99 -8.88
N THR A 68 -11.07 -14.57 -9.78
CA THR A 68 -10.96 -14.15 -11.18
C THR A 68 -11.07 -15.39 -12.04
N GLU A 69 -12.13 -15.46 -12.85
CA GLU A 69 -12.42 -16.61 -13.71
C GLU A 69 -11.23 -16.93 -14.62
N GLY A 70 -10.85 -18.21 -14.68
CA GLY A 70 -9.74 -18.69 -15.51
C GLY A 70 -8.33 -18.33 -15.01
N ILE A 71 -8.18 -17.65 -13.87
CA ILE A 71 -6.87 -17.27 -13.29
C ILE A 71 -6.77 -17.66 -11.81
N LEU A 72 -7.77 -17.25 -11.02
CA LEU A 72 -7.88 -17.48 -9.58
C LEU A 72 -9.34 -17.81 -9.26
N GLU A 73 -9.81 -19.00 -9.62
CA GLU A 73 -11.24 -19.36 -9.50
C GLU A 73 -11.81 -19.22 -8.08
N TYR A 74 -10.97 -19.40 -7.07
CA TYR A 74 -11.33 -19.27 -5.65
C TYR A 74 -10.72 -18.03 -4.99
N GLY A 75 -10.19 -17.10 -5.78
CA GLY A 75 -9.37 -16.00 -5.30
C GLY A 75 -7.96 -16.48 -4.95
N GLY A 76 -7.23 -15.62 -4.26
CA GLY A 76 -5.89 -15.94 -3.82
C GLY A 76 -5.41 -14.99 -2.75
N ARG A 77 -4.19 -15.24 -2.30
CA ARG A 77 -3.50 -14.37 -1.36
C ARG A 77 -2.17 -13.92 -1.93
N PHE A 78 -1.91 -12.65 -1.75
CA PHE A 78 -0.63 -12.03 -2.03
C PHE A 78 0.08 -11.75 -0.71
N THR A 79 1.34 -12.12 -0.64
CA THR A 79 2.23 -11.77 0.47
C THR A 79 3.56 -11.28 -0.09
N SER A 80 4.05 -10.15 0.38
CA SER A 80 5.35 -9.61 -0.05
C SER A 80 6.00 -8.74 1.03
N TYR A 81 7.30 -8.49 0.90
CA TYR A 81 7.97 -7.44 1.63
C TYR A 81 8.06 -6.18 0.76
N ALA A 82 7.93 -5.01 1.39
CA ALA A 82 8.00 -3.75 0.68
C ALA A 82 8.72 -2.68 1.50
N ARG A 83 9.37 -1.76 0.79
CA ARG A 83 9.97 -0.56 1.39
C ARG A 83 9.03 0.62 1.19
N ILE A 84 8.84 1.40 2.24
CA ILE A 84 8.10 2.66 2.14
C ILE A 84 8.99 3.70 1.45
N LEU A 85 8.56 4.20 0.30
CA LEU A 85 9.28 5.23 -0.46
C LEU A 85 8.86 6.64 -0.03
N ARG A 86 7.56 6.86 0.16
CA ARG A 86 6.99 8.19 0.48
C ARG A 86 5.72 8.04 1.31
N ILE A 87 5.52 9.00 2.20
CA ILE A 87 4.27 9.17 2.96
C ILE A 87 3.70 10.54 2.61
N HIS A 88 2.46 10.54 2.13
CA HIS A 88 1.66 11.73 1.94
C HIS A 88 0.71 11.82 3.12
N ASP A 89 0.95 12.80 4.00
CA ASP A 89 -0.06 13.18 4.98
C ASP A 89 -1.23 13.78 4.23
N THR A 90 -2.41 13.19 4.38
CA THR A 90 -3.66 13.76 3.82
C THR A 90 -4.19 14.91 4.68
N ALA A 91 -3.50 15.25 5.78
CA ALA A 91 -3.84 16.35 6.65
C ALA A 91 -3.25 17.66 6.09
N HIS A 92 -4.04 18.42 5.33
CA HIS A 92 -3.77 19.85 5.21
C HIS A 92 -3.91 20.49 6.61
N PRO A 93 -2.93 21.28 7.07
CA PRO A 93 -2.96 21.91 8.40
C PRO A 93 -4.08 22.95 8.59
N SER A 94 -4.82 23.27 7.52
CA SER A 94 -5.82 24.34 7.47
C SER A 94 -7.28 23.86 7.37
N ASP A 95 -7.59 22.57 7.57
CA ASP A 95 -8.98 22.09 7.53
C ASP A 95 -9.66 22.24 8.91
N PRO A 96 -10.59 23.21 9.10
CA PRO A 96 -11.27 23.46 10.36
C PRO A 96 -12.31 22.38 10.71
N ASN A 97 -12.66 21.50 9.77
CA ASN A 97 -13.72 20.49 9.97
C ASN A 97 -13.18 19.14 10.48
N ARG A 98 -11.94 19.13 10.98
CA ARG A 98 -11.26 17.92 11.43
C ARG A 98 -11.94 17.32 12.66
N LYS A 99 -12.52 16.13 12.49
CA LYS A 99 -12.73 15.20 13.61
C LYS A 99 -11.36 14.85 14.20
N ARG A 100 -11.05 15.37 15.39
CA ARG A 100 -9.89 14.94 16.21
C ARG A 100 -9.93 13.42 16.35
N GLY A 101 -9.19 12.68 15.52
CA GLY A 101 -9.10 11.23 15.66
C GLY A 101 -8.75 10.46 14.39
N SER A 102 -9.11 10.94 13.20
CA SER A 102 -8.76 10.21 11.97
C SER A 102 -7.38 10.65 11.45
N PHE A 103 -6.38 9.81 11.64
CA PHE A 103 -5.06 9.96 11.02
C PHE A 103 -4.97 8.95 9.88
N THR A 104 -5.45 9.37 8.71
CA THR A 104 -5.29 8.61 7.47
C THR A 104 -4.01 9.09 6.79
N GLN A 105 -3.21 8.17 6.26
CA GLN A 105 -1.98 8.47 5.52
C GLN A 105 -1.99 7.71 4.19
N LYS A 106 -1.50 8.35 3.12
CA LYS A 106 -1.27 7.68 1.85
C LYS A 106 0.22 7.32 1.74
N ILE A 107 0.52 6.04 1.56
CA ILE A 107 1.87 5.51 1.58
C ILE A 107 2.19 4.89 0.23
N ALA A 108 3.24 5.40 -0.41
CA ALA A 108 3.81 4.80 -1.61
C ALA A 108 4.90 3.80 -1.21
N LEU A 109 4.78 2.58 -1.70
CA LEU A 109 5.67 1.47 -1.38
C LEU A 109 6.15 0.76 -2.64
N GLU A 110 7.35 0.20 -2.54
CA GLU A 110 8.02 -0.60 -3.56
C GLU A 110 8.19 -2.02 -3.05
N PHE A 111 7.84 -3.01 -3.86
CA PHE A 111 8.01 -4.42 -3.50
C PHE A 111 9.50 -4.80 -3.61
N CYS A 112 10.00 -5.50 -2.59
CA CYS A 112 11.41 -5.94 -2.58
C CYS A 112 11.67 -7.08 -3.58
N GLU A 113 10.62 -7.83 -3.92
CA GLU A 113 10.66 -8.92 -4.90
C GLU A 113 9.42 -8.87 -5.77
N SER A 114 9.52 -9.46 -6.97
CA SER A 114 8.34 -9.68 -7.81
C SER A 114 7.31 -10.49 -7.03
N PRO A 115 6.08 -9.97 -6.87
CA PRO A 115 5.12 -10.59 -6.01
C PRO A 115 4.64 -11.95 -6.53
N LYS A 116 4.52 -12.92 -5.62
CA LYS A 116 4.02 -14.26 -5.92
C LYS A 116 2.59 -14.40 -5.42
N LEU A 117 1.67 -14.69 -6.34
CA LEU A 117 0.30 -15.06 -6.00
C LEU A 117 0.29 -16.51 -5.51
N LYS A 118 -0.41 -16.75 -4.40
CA LYS A 118 -0.68 -18.09 -3.88
C LYS A 118 -2.18 -18.35 -3.94
N VAL A 119 -2.53 -19.57 -4.38
CA VAL A 119 -3.90 -20.13 -4.34
C VAL A 119 -4.06 -20.88 -3.03
#